data_AF-A0A6B3G220-F1
#
_entry.id   AF-A0A6B3G220-F1
#
_cell.length_a   1.000
_cell.length_b   1.000
_cell.length_c   1.000
_cell.angle_alpha   90.00
_cell.angle_beta   90.00
_cell.angle_gamma   90.00
#
_symmetry.space_group_name_H-M   'P 1'
#
loop_
_entity.id
_entity.type
_entity.pdbx_description
1 polymer ?
#
loop_
_entity_poly.entity_id
_entity_poly.type
_entity_poly.pdbx_seq_one_letter_code
_entity_poly.pdbx_strand_id
1 'polypeptide(L)'
;ALLGERLGDDLVHSVELDPVVARQAAEALAQSGYRPHLRVGDGEKPWPGLGLVDRLIATCALRYVPYALLRQVRPGGIVVAPQAREFWSGALVQLRVQDDGTAVGPFCGGATYMPMRSHRVPDLHDVQGKGRTRAAGLDPAQLLDLGFALYAGARLPGVRLIHKDTEEGVQVWATREDGAGATAATGEEVWQYGPGFLWEEIEQAWWEYESAGRPDAEQFGLTVTDRGQHVWLRDPSEVIGHARGRLARQAVRRSAG
;
A
#
# COMPACT_ATOMS: atom_id res chain seq x y z
N ALA A 1 19.39 -5.42 -18.53
CA ALA A 1 19.87 -4.57 -19.63
C ALA A 1 20.14 -3.18 -19.10
N LEU A 2 19.14 -2.30 -18.92
CA LEU A 2 19.38 -0.89 -18.51
C LEU A 2 20.21 -0.71 -17.23
N LEU A 3 19.92 -1.47 -16.16
CA LEU A 3 20.74 -1.40 -14.94
C LEU A 3 22.16 -1.96 -15.16
N GLY A 4 22.29 -3.05 -15.93
CA GLY A 4 23.59 -3.63 -16.29
C GLY A 4 24.43 -2.69 -17.15
N GLU A 5 23.80 -1.99 -18.11
CA GLU A 5 24.45 -0.95 -18.92
C GLU A 5 24.99 0.19 -18.05
N ARG A 6 24.20 0.61 -17.05
CA ARG A 6 24.55 1.78 -16.24
C ARG A 6 25.53 1.47 -15.09
N LEU A 7 25.50 0.25 -14.56
CA LEU A 7 26.24 -0.13 -13.35
C LEU A 7 27.31 -1.20 -13.60
N GLY A 8 27.24 -1.93 -14.71
CA GLY A 8 27.95 -3.19 -14.92
C GLY A 8 27.16 -4.38 -14.37
N ASP A 9 27.30 -5.53 -15.04
CA ASP A 9 26.54 -6.74 -14.71
C ASP A 9 26.83 -7.27 -13.30
N ASP A 10 28.09 -7.20 -12.86
CA ASP A 10 28.54 -7.68 -11.54
C ASP A 10 27.87 -6.94 -10.36
N LEU A 11 27.31 -5.74 -10.62
CA LEU A 11 26.65 -4.92 -9.61
C LEU A 11 25.13 -5.07 -9.60
N VAL A 12 24.56 -5.91 -10.47
CA VAL A 12 23.11 -6.09 -10.60
C VAL A 12 22.70 -7.49 -10.16
N HIS A 13 21.83 -7.54 -9.16
CA HIS A 13 21.23 -8.76 -8.65
C HIS A 13 19.72 -8.69 -8.88
N SER A 14 19.12 -9.73 -9.48
CA SER A 14 17.69 -9.79 -9.74
C SER A 14 17.12 -11.17 -9.39
N VAL A 15 16.00 -11.17 -8.68
CA VAL A 15 15.30 -12.38 -8.25
C VAL A 15 13.94 -12.46 -8.94
N GLU A 16 13.59 -13.64 -9.43
CA GLU A 16 12.28 -13.95 -10.02
C GLU A 16 11.75 -15.23 -9.39
N LEU A 17 10.47 -15.23 -9.01
CA LEU A 17 9.86 -16.38 -8.34
C LEU A 17 9.49 -17.49 -9.34
N ASP A 18 9.09 -17.12 -10.55
CA ASP A 18 8.67 -18.06 -11.59
C ASP A 18 9.88 -18.58 -12.39
N PRO A 19 10.21 -19.88 -12.32
CA PRO A 19 11.38 -20.42 -13.02
C PRO A 19 11.29 -20.29 -14.55
N VAL A 20 10.08 -20.26 -15.13
CA VAL A 20 9.91 -20.13 -16.58
C VAL A 20 10.24 -18.69 -17.00
N VAL A 21 9.69 -17.71 -16.28
CA VAL A 21 9.96 -16.28 -16.53
C VAL A 21 11.43 -15.97 -16.28
N ALA A 22 12.01 -16.51 -15.21
CA ALA A 22 13.42 -16.30 -14.89
C ALA A 22 14.36 -16.80 -16.00
N ARG A 23 14.09 -17.97 -16.57
CA ARG A 23 14.85 -18.52 -17.70
C ARG A 23 14.72 -17.65 -18.95
N GLN A 24 13.49 -17.24 -19.29
CA GLN A 24 13.23 -16.36 -20.43
C GLN A 24 13.96 -15.01 -20.28
N ALA A 25 13.95 -14.43 -19.07
CA ALA A 25 14.66 -13.21 -18.76
C ALA A 25 16.18 -13.38 -18.92
N ALA A 26 16.74 -14.50 -18.42
CA ALA A 26 18.16 -14.81 -18.58
C ALA A 26 18.56 -14.93 -20.06
N GLU A 27 17.76 -15.62 -20.88
CA GLU A 27 18.01 -15.78 -22.32
C GLU A 27 17.93 -14.43 -23.05
N ALA A 28 16.92 -13.61 -22.76
CA ALA A 28 16.76 -12.30 -23.39
C ALA A 28 17.90 -11.32 -23.02
N LEU A 29 18.28 -11.28 -21.73
CA LEU A 29 19.45 -10.54 -21.28
C LEU A 29 20.72 -11.04 -21.99
N ALA A 30 20.81 -12.36 -22.14
CA ALA A 30 21.97 -12.99 -22.72
C ALA A 30 22.20 -12.63 -24.19
N GLN A 31 21.11 -12.66 -24.97
CA GLN A 31 21.08 -12.23 -26.38
C GLN A 31 21.40 -10.74 -26.53
N SER A 32 21.09 -9.95 -25.51
CA SER A 32 21.38 -8.51 -25.47
C SER A 32 22.78 -8.17 -24.95
N GLY A 33 23.62 -9.18 -24.65
CA GLY A 33 25.00 -8.97 -24.20
C GLY A 33 25.18 -8.81 -22.68
N TYR A 34 24.12 -8.94 -21.88
CA TYR A 34 24.18 -8.78 -20.41
C TYR A 34 24.13 -10.12 -19.68
N ARG A 35 24.83 -10.24 -18.55
CA ARG A 35 24.88 -11.40 -17.64
C ARG A 35 24.89 -10.97 -16.16
N PRO A 36 23.86 -10.25 -15.66
CA PRO A 36 23.78 -9.91 -14.24
C PRO A 36 23.57 -11.16 -13.38
N HIS A 37 23.69 -11.02 -12.06
CA HIS A 37 23.40 -12.09 -11.11
C HIS A 37 21.89 -12.34 -11.04
N LEU A 38 21.44 -13.50 -11.54
CA LEU A 38 20.04 -13.90 -11.56
C LEU A 38 19.78 -15.06 -10.59
N ARG A 39 18.63 -15.04 -9.91
CA ARG A 39 18.21 -16.11 -9.00
C ARG A 39 16.73 -16.42 -9.17
N VAL A 40 16.41 -17.71 -9.19
CA VAL A 40 15.02 -18.16 -8.99
C VAL A 40 14.73 -18.24 -7.50
N GLY A 41 13.71 -17.54 -7.02
CA GLY A 41 13.32 -17.59 -5.61
C GLY A 41 12.30 -16.54 -5.19
N ASP A 42 11.91 -16.61 -3.93
CA ASP A 42 10.99 -15.66 -3.32
C ASP A 42 11.67 -14.32 -3.04
N GLY A 43 11.22 -13.28 -3.75
CA GLY A 43 11.72 -11.91 -3.60
C GLY A 43 11.33 -11.22 -2.30
N GLU A 44 10.44 -11.80 -1.48
CA GLU A 44 10.21 -11.33 -0.11
C GLU A 44 11.35 -11.73 0.83
N LYS A 45 12.17 -12.71 0.43
CA LYS A 45 13.32 -13.18 1.20
C LYS A 45 14.59 -12.44 0.79
N PRO A 46 15.49 -12.15 1.75
CA PRO A 46 16.77 -11.56 1.44
C PRO A 46 17.59 -12.50 0.53
N TRP A 47 18.43 -11.91 -0.32
CA TRP A 47 19.36 -12.65 -1.16
C TRP A 47 20.44 -13.33 -0.29
N PRO A 48 20.49 -14.67 -0.20
CA PRO A 48 21.46 -15.38 0.63
C PRO A 48 22.90 -15.13 0.21
N GLY A 49 23.76 -14.80 1.18
CA GLY A 49 25.18 -14.57 0.95
C GLY A 49 25.53 -13.24 0.27
N LEU A 50 24.54 -12.44 -0.16
CA LEU A 50 24.77 -11.08 -0.60
C LEU A 50 24.99 -10.18 0.62
N GLY A 51 26.01 -9.33 0.53
CA GLY A 51 26.26 -8.26 1.50
C GLY A 51 25.20 -7.15 1.42
N LEU A 52 25.55 -5.96 1.92
CA LEU A 52 24.66 -4.80 1.83
C LEU A 52 24.64 -4.24 0.40
N VAL A 53 23.47 -3.80 -0.05
CA VAL A 53 23.26 -3.12 -1.33
C VAL A 53 22.99 -1.63 -1.13
N ASP A 54 23.30 -0.84 -2.15
CA ASP A 54 23.00 0.61 -2.15
C ASP A 54 21.54 0.90 -2.49
N ARG A 55 20.90 0.03 -3.27
CA ARG A 55 19.54 0.22 -3.81
C ARG A 55 18.77 -1.09 -3.78
N LEU A 56 17.51 -1.01 -3.36
CA LEU A 56 16.53 -2.08 -3.53
C LEU A 56 15.36 -1.55 -4.36
N ILE A 57 15.03 -2.24 -5.44
CA ILE A 57 13.93 -1.87 -6.33
C ILE A 57 12.97 -3.05 -6.40
N ALA A 58 11.73 -2.86 -5.93
CA ALA A 58 10.69 -3.84 -6.13
C ALA A 58 9.97 -3.56 -7.45
N THR A 59 9.99 -4.53 -8.36
CA THR A 59 9.25 -4.49 -9.64
C THR A 59 7.92 -5.25 -9.57
N CYS A 60 7.39 -5.39 -8.36
CA CYS A 60 6.07 -5.88 -8.03
C CYS A 60 5.56 -5.09 -6.82
N ALA A 61 4.23 -4.99 -6.67
CA ALA A 61 3.66 -4.19 -5.60
C ALA A 61 3.70 -4.92 -4.26
N LEU A 62 4.00 -4.17 -3.19
CA LEU A 62 4.08 -4.67 -1.83
C LEU A 62 2.91 -4.18 -0.98
N ARG A 63 2.32 -5.01 -0.10
CA ARG A 63 1.37 -4.55 0.94
C ARG A 63 2.07 -3.84 2.09
N TYR A 64 3.26 -4.31 2.42
CA TYR A 64 4.17 -3.75 3.39
C TYR A 64 5.58 -3.94 2.90
N VAL A 65 6.51 -3.10 3.33
CA VAL A 65 7.93 -3.31 3.04
C VAL A 65 8.49 -4.32 4.05
N PRO A 66 8.89 -5.54 3.64
CA PRO A 66 9.41 -6.53 4.58
C PRO A 66 10.70 -6.02 5.23
N TYR A 67 10.71 -5.93 6.56
CA TYR A 67 11.88 -5.45 7.30
C TYR A 67 13.13 -6.32 7.05
N ALA A 68 12.94 -7.59 6.71
CA ALA A 68 14.04 -8.48 6.34
C ALA A 68 14.81 -8.03 5.08
N LEU A 69 14.12 -7.41 4.12
CA LEU A 69 14.75 -6.84 2.92
C LEU A 69 15.49 -5.54 3.25
N LEU A 70 14.95 -4.71 4.16
CA LEU A 70 15.62 -3.48 4.60
C LEU A 70 16.99 -3.74 5.23
N ARG A 71 17.16 -4.86 5.93
CA ARG A 71 18.46 -5.26 6.50
C ARG A 71 19.53 -5.57 5.46
N GLN A 72 19.17 -5.77 4.19
CA GLN A 72 20.14 -5.90 3.11
C GLN A 72 20.49 -4.58 2.45
N VAL A 73 19.84 -3.48 2.83
CA VAL A 73 20.13 -2.15 2.30
C VAL A 73 20.99 -1.42 3.32
N ARG A 74 22.11 -0.85 2.87
CA ARG A 74 23.00 -0.12 3.77
C ARG A 74 22.36 1.17 4.29
N PRO A 75 22.80 1.71 5.44
CA PRO A 75 22.45 3.07 5.85
C PRO A 75 22.73 4.09 4.75
N GLY A 76 21.80 5.01 4.53
CA GLY A 76 21.78 5.95 3.41
C GLY A 76 21.31 5.37 2.08
N GLY A 77 21.16 4.05 1.97
CA GLY A 77 20.63 3.34 0.81
C GLY A 77 19.15 3.65 0.56
N ILE A 78 18.70 3.41 -0.67
CA ILE A 78 17.34 3.75 -1.11
C ILE A 78 16.55 2.49 -1.46
N VAL A 79 15.30 2.46 -1.01
CA VAL A 79 14.30 1.47 -1.38
C VAL A 79 13.22 2.14 -2.20
N VAL A 80 12.93 1.61 -3.39
CA VAL A 80 11.81 2.04 -4.22
C VAL A 80 10.87 0.86 -4.39
N ALA A 81 9.60 1.03 -4.00
CA ALA A 81 8.62 -0.03 -4.09
C ALA A 81 7.23 0.50 -4.42
N PRO A 82 6.54 -0.04 -5.44
CA PRO A 82 5.11 0.13 -5.58
C PRO A 82 4.39 -0.49 -4.37
N GLN A 83 3.30 0.13 -3.92
CA GLN A 83 2.47 -0.33 -2.83
C GLN A 83 1.09 -0.71 -3.36
N ALA A 84 0.61 -1.90 -2.97
CA ALA A 84 -0.74 -2.38 -3.22
C ALA A 84 -1.44 -2.62 -1.87
N ARG A 85 -1.92 -1.54 -1.24
CA ARG A 85 -2.62 -1.58 0.06
C ARG A 85 -4.08 -1.97 -0.15
N GLU A 86 -4.75 -2.35 0.94
CA GLU A 86 -6.13 -2.83 0.93
C GLU A 86 -7.13 -1.78 0.45
N PHE A 87 -7.00 -0.55 0.94
CA PHE A 87 -7.80 0.57 0.49
C PHE A 87 -7.20 1.08 -0.82
N TRP A 88 -7.86 0.76 -1.95
CA TRP A 88 -7.57 1.19 -3.32
C TRP A 88 -6.28 2.00 -3.46
N SER A 89 -5.14 1.36 -3.76
CA SER A 89 -3.88 2.09 -3.92
C SER A 89 -2.93 1.45 -4.93
N GLY A 90 -2.32 2.31 -5.72
CA GLY A 90 -1.14 2.02 -6.53
C GLY A 90 -0.13 3.14 -6.30
N ALA A 91 0.39 3.28 -5.09
CA ALA A 91 1.32 4.36 -4.74
C ALA A 91 2.77 3.90 -4.91
N LEU A 92 3.68 4.77 -5.32
CA LEU A 92 5.12 4.50 -5.31
C LEU A 92 5.74 5.06 -4.03
N VAL A 93 6.48 4.27 -3.27
CA VAL A 93 7.24 4.78 -2.11
C VAL A 93 8.73 4.81 -2.41
N GLN A 94 9.40 5.87 -1.97
CA GLN A 94 10.85 5.96 -1.95
C GLN A 94 11.33 6.16 -0.51
N LEU A 95 11.99 5.15 0.06
CA LEU A 95 12.49 5.18 1.43
C LEU A 95 14.01 5.30 1.45
N ARG A 96 14.54 6.06 2.41
CA ARG A 96 15.95 6.05 2.78
C ARG A 96 16.13 5.27 4.07
N VAL A 97 17.03 4.29 4.05
CA VAL A 97 17.44 3.54 5.24
C VAL A 97 18.34 4.43 6.11
N GLN A 98 18.04 4.51 7.39
CA GLN A 98 18.76 5.29 8.39
C GLN A 98 19.81 4.42 9.10
N ASP A 99 20.68 5.04 9.89
CA ASP A 99 21.76 4.35 10.62
C ASP A 99 21.24 3.36 11.67
N ASP A 100 20.04 3.59 12.20
CA ASP A 100 19.37 2.71 13.17
C ASP A 100 18.59 1.55 12.52
N GLY A 101 18.63 1.43 11.18
CA GLY A 101 17.91 0.42 10.41
C GLY A 101 16.45 0.76 10.08
N THR A 102 15.93 1.89 10.57
CA THR A 102 14.63 2.39 10.12
C THR A 102 14.69 2.85 8.68
N ALA A 103 13.56 2.87 7.97
CA ALA A 103 13.48 3.43 6.62
C ALA A 103 12.36 4.47 6.56
N VAL A 104 12.68 5.67 6.06
CA VAL A 104 11.74 6.80 6.05
C VAL A 104 11.79 7.47 4.68
N GLY A 105 10.63 7.86 4.15
CA GLY A 105 10.57 8.70 2.96
C GLY A 105 9.17 8.87 2.38
N PRO A 106 9.04 9.70 1.34
CA PRO A 106 7.76 10.10 0.77
C PRO A 106 7.16 9.03 -0.14
N PHE A 107 5.86 9.16 -0.39
CA PHE A 107 5.26 8.63 -1.60
C PHE A 107 5.56 9.56 -2.79
N CYS A 108 5.68 9.00 -3.99
CA CYS A 108 6.15 9.70 -5.20
C CYS A 108 5.15 9.54 -6.35
N GLY A 109 3.86 9.72 -6.04
CA GLY A 109 2.77 9.55 -6.99
C GLY A 109 2.35 8.09 -7.21
N GLY A 110 1.71 7.84 -8.35
CA GLY A 110 1.09 6.57 -8.68
C GLY A 110 1.99 5.61 -9.47
N ALA A 111 1.99 4.34 -9.11
CA ALA A 111 2.57 3.22 -9.85
C ALA A 111 1.79 1.93 -9.56
N THR A 112 0.98 1.48 -10.52
CA THR A 112 0.22 0.23 -10.39
C THR A 112 1.03 -0.95 -10.91
N TYR A 113 1.31 -1.92 -10.04
CA TYR A 113 2.05 -3.14 -10.35
C TYR A 113 1.27 -4.37 -9.90
N MET A 114 1.60 -5.52 -10.48
CA MET A 114 1.11 -6.81 -9.99
C MET A 114 1.56 -7.02 -8.54
N PRO A 115 0.67 -7.41 -7.61
CA PRO A 115 1.09 -7.72 -6.26
C PRO A 115 2.09 -8.88 -6.24
N MET A 116 3.14 -8.74 -5.44
CA MET A 116 4.04 -9.85 -5.09
C MET A 116 3.19 -11.04 -4.64
N ARG A 117 3.56 -12.28 -5.03
CA ARG A 117 2.67 -13.45 -4.82
C ARG A 117 2.30 -13.66 -3.35
N SER A 118 3.24 -13.50 -2.43
CA SER A 118 2.99 -13.56 -0.98
C SER A 118 2.16 -12.39 -0.45
N HIS A 119 2.10 -11.29 -1.20
CA HIS A 119 1.36 -10.08 -0.89
C HIS A 119 -0.02 -10.02 -1.57
N ARG A 120 -0.47 -11.10 -2.21
CA ARG A 120 -1.85 -11.22 -2.70
C ARG A 120 -2.80 -11.49 -1.54
N VAL A 121 -3.86 -10.71 -1.44
CA VAL A 121 -4.96 -11.01 -0.53
C VAL A 121 -5.92 -11.96 -1.24
N PRO A 122 -6.51 -12.94 -0.54
CA PRO A 122 -7.68 -13.64 -1.06
C PRO A 122 -8.76 -12.62 -1.41
N ASP A 123 -9.61 -12.95 -2.37
CA ASP A 123 -10.82 -12.15 -2.57
C ASP A 123 -11.67 -12.22 -1.30
N LEU A 124 -12.11 -11.04 -0.84
CA LEU A 124 -12.99 -10.96 0.33
C LEU A 124 -14.37 -11.55 -0.01
N HIS A 125 -14.91 -12.23 0.99
CA HIS A 125 -16.03 -13.17 0.95
C HIS A 125 -17.39 -12.52 0.66
N ASP A 126 -18.37 -13.38 0.35
CA ASP A 126 -19.79 -13.06 0.31
C ASP A 126 -20.21 -12.26 1.55
N VAL A 127 -20.76 -11.08 1.28
CA VAL A 127 -21.37 -10.25 2.30
C VAL A 127 -22.72 -10.87 2.68
N GLN A 128 -22.81 -11.41 3.90
CA GLN A 128 -24.00 -12.10 4.39
C GLN A 128 -24.90 -11.16 5.21
N GLY A 129 -26.22 -11.30 5.05
CA GLY A 129 -27.23 -10.64 5.89
C GLY A 129 -28.13 -9.66 5.13
N LYS A 130 -29.11 -9.10 5.86
CA LYS A 130 -30.07 -8.14 5.30
C LYS A 130 -29.41 -6.76 5.17
N GLY A 131 -29.35 -6.26 3.94
CA GLY A 131 -28.80 -4.94 3.65
C GLY A 131 -29.60 -3.82 4.33
N ARG A 132 -28.87 -2.80 4.79
CA ARG A 132 -29.40 -1.53 5.30
C ARG A 132 -29.05 -0.45 4.26
N THR A 133 -30.04 0.32 3.80
CA THR A 133 -29.79 1.40 2.84
C THR A 133 -29.71 2.77 3.52
N ARG A 134 -28.98 3.69 2.88
CA ARG A 134 -28.96 5.12 3.22
C ARG A 134 -28.55 5.95 2.00
N ALA A 135 -28.87 7.24 2.02
CA ALA A 135 -28.27 8.19 1.08
C ALA A 135 -26.73 8.15 1.19
N ALA A 136 -26.02 8.20 0.07
CA ALA A 136 -24.58 8.01 0.06
C ALA A 136 -23.81 9.10 0.78
N GLY A 137 -24.30 10.35 0.79
CA GLY A 137 -23.62 11.51 1.40
C GLY A 137 -22.29 11.92 0.74
N LEU A 138 -21.65 11.00 0.02
CA LEU A 138 -20.39 11.13 -0.69
C LEU A 138 -20.48 10.35 -2.00
N ASP A 139 -20.08 10.97 -3.11
CA ASP A 139 -20.00 10.29 -4.41
C ASP A 139 -18.82 9.30 -4.37
N PRO A 140 -19.01 7.99 -4.63
CA PRO A 140 -17.94 7.01 -4.62
C PRO A 140 -16.77 7.34 -5.55
N ALA A 141 -17.00 8.11 -6.62
CA ALA A 141 -15.91 8.57 -7.49
C ALA A 141 -14.87 9.43 -6.75
N GLN A 142 -15.28 10.15 -5.70
CA GLN A 142 -14.37 10.97 -4.89
C GLN A 142 -13.39 10.12 -4.06
N LEU A 143 -13.73 8.85 -3.80
CA LEU A 143 -12.84 7.93 -3.08
C LEU A 143 -11.65 7.47 -3.92
N LEU A 144 -11.71 7.64 -5.24
CA LEU A 144 -10.68 7.23 -6.19
C LEU A 144 -9.62 8.33 -6.39
N ASP A 145 -9.18 8.91 -5.29
CA ASP A 145 -8.10 9.90 -5.22
C ASP A 145 -6.92 9.34 -4.41
N LEU A 146 -5.70 9.40 -4.96
CA LEU A 146 -4.54 8.72 -4.35
C LEU A 146 -4.19 9.30 -2.97
N GLY A 147 -4.37 10.60 -2.77
CA GLY A 147 -4.20 11.24 -1.46
C GLY A 147 -5.19 10.67 -0.45
N PHE A 148 -6.48 10.58 -0.83
CA PHE A 148 -7.49 9.98 0.03
C PHE A 148 -7.22 8.49 0.30
N ALA A 149 -6.78 7.72 -0.70
CA ALA A 149 -6.40 6.32 -0.53
C ALA A 149 -5.33 6.11 0.54
N LEU A 150 -4.29 6.94 0.53
CA LEU A 150 -3.20 6.90 1.50
C LEU A 150 -3.70 7.28 2.90
N TYR A 151 -4.56 8.30 2.98
CA TYR A 151 -5.18 8.71 4.23
C TYR A 151 -6.08 7.62 4.81
N ALA A 152 -7.06 7.16 4.03
CA ALA A 152 -8.04 6.15 4.43
C ALA A 152 -7.37 4.81 4.75
N GLY A 153 -6.41 4.36 3.93
CA GLY A 153 -5.66 3.13 4.16
C GLY A 153 -4.78 3.14 5.42
N ALA A 154 -4.40 4.32 5.94
CA ALA A 154 -3.74 4.46 7.23
C ALA A 154 -4.75 4.56 8.39
N ARG A 155 -5.83 5.31 8.15
CA ARG A 155 -6.86 5.63 9.14
C ARG A 155 -7.78 4.45 9.46
N LEU A 156 -8.08 3.62 8.47
CA LEU A 156 -9.01 2.50 8.48
C LEU A 156 -8.28 1.17 8.16
N PRO A 157 -7.37 0.70 9.04
CA PRO A 157 -6.65 -0.55 8.80
C PRO A 157 -7.63 -1.74 8.67
N GLY A 158 -7.38 -2.64 7.72
CA GLY A 158 -8.23 -3.80 7.46
C GLY A 158 -9.42 -3.53 6.55
N VAL A 159 -9.63 -2.27 6.11
CA VAL A 159 -10.68 -1.93 5.14
C VAL A 159 -10.12 -2.04 3.72
N ARG A 160 -10.67 -2.97 2.95
CA ARG A 160 -10.41 -3.10 1.51
C ARG A 160 -11.45 -2.30 0.75
N LEU A 161 -11.01 -1.57 -0.27
CA LEU A 161 -11.90 -0.90 -1.22
C LEU A 161 -11.51 -1.30 -2.64
N ILE A 162 -12.47 -1.85 -3.39
CA ILE A 162 -12.37 -2.13 -4.82
C ILE A 162 -13.41 -1.32 -5.57
N HIS A 163 -13.17 -1.07 -6.85
CA HIS A 163 -14.08 -0.31 -7.70
C HIS A 163 -14.21 -0.95 -9.08
N LYS A 164 -15.26 -0.54 -9.80
CA LYS A 164 -15.35 -0.62 -11.24
C LYS A 164 -15.91 0.70 -11.78
N ASP A 165 -15.50 1.05 -12.98
CA ASP A 165 -16.16 2.11 -13.75
C ASP A 165 -17.48 1.58 -14.31
N THR A 166 -18.48 2.46 -14.38
CA THR A 166 -19.80 2.21 -14.97
C THR A 166 -20.13 3.32 -15.97
N GLU A 167 -21.18 3.15 -16.77
CA GLU A 167 -21.63 4.20 -17.70
C GLU A 167 -22.08 5.48 -16.96
N GLU A 168 -22.59 5.32 -15.74
CA GLU A 168 -23.14 6.40 -14.91
C GLU A 168 -22.15 6.96 -13.88
N GLY A 169 -20.95 6.38 -13.77
CA GLY A 169 -19.91 6.83 -12.83
C GLY A 169 -19.07 5.68 -12.29
N VAL A 170 -19.03 5.54 -10.97
CA VAL A 170 -18.21 4.53 -10.28
C VAL A 170 -19.07 3.72 -9.33
N GLN A 171 -18.81 2.40 -9.27
CA GLN A 171 -19.29 1.56 -8.19
C GLN A 171 -18.12 1.07 -7.34
N VAL A 172 -18.23 1.21 -6.03
CA VAL A 172 -17.26 0.70 -5.05
C VAL A 172 -17.85 -0.39 -4.18
N TRP A 173 -16.97 -1.26 -3.70
CA TRP A 173 -17.24 -2.20 -2.61
C TRP A 173 -16.16 -2.05 -1.55
N ALA A 174 -16.59 -1.71 -0.34
CA ALA A 174 -15.77 -1.68 0.84
C ALA A 174 -16.05 -2.91 1.70
N THR A 175 -15.02 -3.56 2.20
CA THR A 175 -15.14 -4.77 3.04
C THR A 175 -14.08 -4.76 4.13
N ARG A 176 -14.37 -5.44 5.24
CA ARG A 176 -13.45 -5.62 6.37
C ARG A 176 -13.52 -7.07 6.87
N GLU A 177 -12.42 -7.55 7.46
CA GLU A 177 -12.29 -8.93 7.95
C GLU A 177 -13.35 -9.31 9.01
N ASP A 178 -13.92 -8.34 9.73
CA ASP A 178 -15.03 -8.57 10.68
C ASP A 178 -16.40 -8.81 10.01
N GLY A 179 -16.43 -8.91 8.68
CA GLY A 179 -17.64 -9.16 7.89
C GLY A 179 -18.45 -7.90 7.59
N ALA A 180 -17.97 -6.70 7.99
CA ALA A 180 -18.60 -5.46 7.57
C ALA A 180 -18.41 -5.23 6.07
N GLY A 181 -19.47 -4.78 5.40
CA GLY A 181 -19.45 -4.52 3.97
C GLY A 181 -20.30 -3.33 3.59
N ALA A 182 -19.88 -2.57 2.58
CA ALA A 182 -20.67 -1.51 1.98
C ALA A 182 -20.51 -1.53 0.46
N THR A 183 -21.57 -1.24 -0.28
CA THR A 183 -21.51 -0.93 -1.71
C THR A 183 -22.20 0.39 -2.00
N ALA A 184 -21.58 1.17 -2.87
CA ALA A 184 -22.05 2.48 -3.27
C ALA A 184 -21.82 2.65 -4.77
N ALA A 185 -22.82 3.18 -5.47
CA ALA A 185 -22.69 3.58 -6.87
C ALA A 185 -23.05 5.07 -7.01
N THR A 186 -22.43 5.75 -7.97
CA THR A 186 -22.72 7.16 -8.27
C THR A 186 -24.22 7.33 -8.52
N GLY A 187 -24.85 8.25 -7.78
CA GLY A 187 -26.29 8.53 -7.90
C GLY A 187 -27.23 7.56 -7.18
N GLU A 188 -26.71 6.49 -6.55
CA GLU A 188 -27.52 5.48 -5.86
C GLU A 188 -27.43 5.58 -4.33
N GLU A 189 -28.33 4.87 -3.65
CA GLU A 189 -28.21 4.63 -2.21
C GLU A 189 -27.04 3.68 -1.90
N VAL A 190 -26.45 3.86 -0.73
CA VAL A 190 -25.44 2.96 -0.20
C VAL A 190 -26.11 1.79 0.49
N TRP A 191 -25.65 0.59 0.19
CA TRP A 191 -26.05 -0.63 0.87
C TRP A 191 -24.97 -1.07 1.83
N GLN A 192 -25.34 -1.34 3.08
CA GLN A 192 -24.43 -1.78 4.12
C GLN A 192 -24.86 -3.09 4.77
N TYR A 193 -23.89 -3.85 5.22
CA TYR A 193 -24.05 -5.20 5.70
C TYR A 193 -23.08 -5.50 6.85
N GLY A 194 -23.36 -6.58 7.59
CA GLY A 194 -22.51 -6.99 8.70
C GLY A 194 -22.50 -5.99 9.87
N PRO A 195 -21.51 -6.08 10.76
CA PRO A 195 -21.42 -5.24 11.96
C PRO A 195 -21.05 -3.79 11.64
N GLY A 196 -21.53 -2.87 12.47
CA GLY A 196 -21.15 -1.46 12.42
C GLY A 196 -21.73 -0.69 11.23
N PHE A 197 -21.00 0.36 10.86
CA PHE A 197 -21.40 1.42 9.91
C PHE A 197 -20.18 1.77 9.04
N LEU A 198 -19.75 0.80 8.21
CA LEU A 198 -18.48 0.88 7.48
C LEU A 198 -18.45 2.06 6.52
N TRP A 199 -19.58 2.40 5.89
CA TRP A 199 -19.63 3.54 4.98
C TRP A 199 -19.46 4.86 5.74
N GLU A 200 -20.10 5.00 6.90
CA GLU A 200 -19.97 6.18 7.74
C GLU A 200 -18.55 6.33 8.29
N GLU A 201 -17.86 5.22 8.58
CA GLU A 201 -16.42 5.23 8.91
C GLU A 201 -15.58 5.80 7.75
N ILE A 202 -15.92 5.47 6.49
CA ILE A 202 -15.26 5.99 5.29
C ILE A 202 -15.60 7.47 5.06
N GLU A 203 -16.86 7.87 5.18
CA GLU A 203 -17.29 9.28 5.12
C GLU A 203 -16.56 10.12 6.17
N GLN A 204 -16.43 9.59 7.39
CA GLN A 204 -15.71 10.28 8.46
C GLN A 204 -14.24 10.46 8.13
N ALA A 205 -13.57 9.44 7.57
CA ALA A 205 -12.18 9.55 7.12
C ALA A 205 -12.06 10.56 5.97
N TRP A 206 -13.05 10.65 5.08
CA TRP A 206 -13.10 11.61 4.00
C TRP A 206 -13.22 13.05 4.51
N TRP A 207 -14.09 13.33 5.49
CA TRP A 207 -14.18 14.67 6.08
C TRP A 207 -12.92 15.06 6.87
N GLU A 208 -12.25 14.09 7.50
CA GLU A 208 -10.94 14.34 8.14
C GLU A 208 -9.87 14.68 7.09
N TYR A 209 -9.84 13.96 5.95
CA TYR A 209 -8.96 14.23 4.81
C TYR A 209 -9.24 15.60 4.17
N GLU A 210 -10.51 15.94 3.97
CA GLU A 210 -10.92 17.25 3.45
C GLU A 210 -10.54 18.38 4.40
N SER A 211 -10.75 18.19 5.71
CA SER A 211 -10.33 19.15 6.74
C SER A 211 -8.81 19.32 6.81
N ALA A 212 -8.04 18.31 6.38
CA ALA A 212 -6.60 18.39 6.24
C ALA A 212 -6.15 19.11 4.96
N GLY A 213 -7.09 19.57 4.12
CA GLY A 213 -6.84 20.32 2.88
C GLY A 213 -6.69 19.46 1.63
N ARG A 214 -7.20 18.22 1.65
CA ARG A 214 -7.10 17.25 0.54
C ARG A 214 -5.65 17.09 0.02
N PRO A 215 -4.70 16.71 0.90
CA PRO A 215 -3.30 16.57 0.52
C PRO A 215 -3.11 15.56 -0.60
N ASP A 216 -2.27 15.90 -1.58
CA ASP A 216 -1.83 14.98 -2.63
C ASP A 216 -0.90 13.88 -2.10
N ALA A 217 -0.60 12.89 -2.93
CA ALA A 217 0.16 11.71 -2.52
C ALA A 217 1.57 12.05 -2.02
N GLU A 218 2.21 13.06 -2.61
CA GLU A 218 3.56 13.52 -2.31
C GLU A 218 3.70 14.18 -0.94
N GLN A 219 2.59 14.64 -0.35
CA GLN A 219 2.56 15.10 1.04
C GLN A 219 2.56 13.95 2.05
N PHE A 220 2.31 12.71 1.64
CA PHE A 220 2.38 11.57 2.54
C PHE A 220 3.77 10.93 2.51
N GLY A 221 4.10 10.21 3.57
CA GLY A 221 5.20 9.28 3.55
C GLY A 221 5.02 8.12 4.48
N LEU A 222 6.05 7.28 4.51
CA LEU A 222 6.05 6.01 5.22
C LEU A 222 7.32 5.91 6.06
N THR A 223 7.14 5.46 7.29
CA THR A 223 8.23 5.01 8.15
C THR A 223 8.09 3.52 8.38
N VAL A 224 9.18 2.78 8.21
CA VAL A 224 9.26 1.32 8.40
C VAL A 224 10.31 1.03 9.47
N THR A 225 9.94 0.17 10.40
CA THR A 225 10.76 -0.25 11.55
C THR A 225 10.66 -1.77 11.71
N ASP A 226 11.43 -2.33 12.65
CA ASP A 226 11.34 -3.73 13.06
C ASP A 226 9.98 -4.09 13.70
N ARG A 227 9.22 -3.09 14.18
CA ARG A 227 7.90 -3.24 14.82
C ARG A 227 6.74 -3.04 13.85
N GLY A 228 7.00 -2.67 12.60
CA GLY A 228 5.98 -2.40 11.60
C GLY A 228 6.18 -1.05 10.90
N GLN A 229 5.14 -0.61 10.21
CA GLN A 229 5.18 0.58 9.35
C GLN A 229 4.00 1.50 9.61
N HIS A 230 4.20 2.80 9.47
CA HIS A 230 3.16 3.80 9.67
C HIS A 230 3.24 4.90 8.61
N VAL A 231 2.07 5.34 8.15
CA VAL A 231 1.93 6.45 7.22
C VAL A 231 1.82 7.74 8.02
N TRP A 232 2.48 8.78 7.53
CA TRP A 232 2.45 10.12 8.10
C TRP A 232 2.09 11.14 7.02
N LEU A 233 1.63 12.32 7.45
CA LEU A 233 1.26 13.43 6.58
C LEU A 233 2.23 14.59 6.83
N ARG A 234 2.90 15.07 5.78
CA ARG A 234 3.88 16.18 5.72
C ARG A 234 5.18 15.97 6.50
N ASP A 235 5.10 15.46 7.72
CA ASP A 235 6.25 15.23 8.60
C ASP A 235 6.20 13.82 9.23
N PRO A 236 7.35 13.11 9.37
CA PRO A 236 7.39 11.79 10.01
C PRO A 236 6.83 11.71 11.43
N SER A 237 6.75 12.82 12.17
CA SER A 237 6.13 12.88 13.49
C SER A 237 4.60 13.00 13.45
N GLU A 238 4.02 13.41 12.32
CA GLU A 238 2.58 13.55 12.09
C GLU A 238 1.96 12.25 11.59
N VAL A 239 2.05 11.21 12.42
CA VAL A 239 1.52 9.87 12.12
C VAL A 239 -0.01 9.89 12.03
N ILE A 240 -0.55 9.33 10.95
CA ILE A 240 -2.00 9.15 10.79
C ILE A 240 -2.44 8.00 11.71
N GLY A 241 -3.04 8.35 12.84
CA GLY A 241 -3.52 7.36 13.82
C GLY A 241 -4.78 6.62 13.37
N HIS A 242 -5.01 5.40 13.85
CA HIS A 242 -6.19 4.60 13.52
C HIS A 242 -7.50 5.16 14.13
N ALA A 243 -8.62 5.02 13.42
CA ALA A 243 -9.95 5.49 13.84
C ALA A 243 -10.33 5.02 15.26
N ARG A 244 -10.13 3.73 15.55
CA ARG A 244 -10.44 3.11 16.85
C ARG A 244 -9.56 3.60 18.00
N GLY A 245 -8.37 4.16 17.73
CA GLY A 245 -7.47 4.70 18.76
C GLY A 245 -7.90 6.05 19.35
N ARG A 246 -8.75 6.81 18.66
CA ARG A 246 -9.19 8.14 19.10
C ARG A 246 -10.41 8.09 20.02
N LEU A 247 -11.34 7.15 19.79
CA LEU A 247 -12.52 6.93 20.63
C LEU A 247 -12.12 6.51 22.06
N ALA A 248 -11.09 5.67 22.21
CA ALA A 248 -10.57 5.28 23.52
C ALA A 248 -9.96 6.48 24.29
N ARG A 249 -9.26 7.40 23.60
CA ARG A 249 -8.65 8.58 24.24
C ARG A 249 -9.65 9.69 24.57
N GLN A 250 -10.72 9.84 23.78
CA GLN A 250 -11.81 10.77 24.10
C GLN A 250 -12.71 10.26 25.23
N ALA A 251 -12.92 8.95 25.35
CA ALA A 251 -13.63 8.36 26.48
C ALA A 251 -12.91 8.60 27.82
N VAL A 252 -11.58 8.47 27.85
CA VAL A 252 -10.76 8.73 29.06
C VAL A 252 -10.72 10.21 29.44
N ARG A 253 -10.82 11.14 28.48
CA ARG A 253 -10.90 12.57 28.78
C ARG A 253 -12.28 13.02 29.26
N ARG A 254 -13.36 12.32 28.91
CA ARG A 254 -14.72 12.61 29.38
C ARG A 254 -15.05 12.00 30.73
N SER A 255 -14.30 11.00 31.19
CA SER A 255 -14.42 10.43 32.55
C SER A 255 -13.49 11.10 33.58
N ALA A 256 -12.68 12.06 33.15
CA ALA A 256 -11.74 12.81 34.00
C ALA A 256 -12.05 14.32 34.07
N GLY A 257 -13.24 14.74 33.63
CA GLY A 257 -13.71 16.13 33.64
C GLY A 257 -15.06 16.26 34.33
#